data_AF-A0A950XPK9-F1
#
_entry.id   AF-A0A950XPK9-F1
#
_cell.length_a   1.000
_cell.length_b   1.000
_cell.length_c   1.000
_cell.angle_alpha   90.00
_cell.angle_beta   90.00
_cell.angle_gamma   90.00
#
_symmetry.space_group_name_H-M   'P 1'
#
loop_
_entity.id
_entity.type
_entity.pdbx_description
1 polymer ?
#
loop_
_entity_poly.entity_id
_entity_poly.type
_entity_poly.pdbx_seq_one_letter_code
_entity_poly.pdbx_strand_id
1 'polypeptide(L)'
;MDSDRGESALTGLGRRQLVTRMHEQHDELRATRDQMEQLVQVIVEIGSDLDLDVTLHRIVNAAMELTGARYGALGIRGPDGTLVSYIHAGIDDDTARRLGALPVGEGLRVDDVNTHPQATGLHAHDPQIRALLGIPITVRAADFGNLYLADDRPRRVFSDSQEGAVRALASAAAVAIDNARLFERERESAKWTKATREITTALLSGDPQTGPLQLIVNRALELAGAEQAILLIPSEPDLPADEVNTLVVAATAGRYASEVIGQQVPMDGSTTGGVARRGIPLITDSFQYPIAGFTDVGERSAIVMPLIADDAVLGVIAVARNPQQPPFGNDYLELVSDFARHAAIALALAAGREHALNQQLAQADTLDDALQAAAEELRRLWRARRVLAVTFPIHGSSTESTSGAPELVSVGEPAQWEDLPAPTRRMLSSLRDGDLLTPNTTKPGTAGIALQHPEGVLVVCIDLAEQRAFTLEDQTLLTVLAGRLGQGLHRVHQVDQQRETALALQHAILGPAHLPGGFAARYQAASRPLQVGGDWYDIVDLDDGRIALIVGDCVGHGLAAATVMGQLRSACRALLLEHPSPGAALAGLDRFAARLPGAQCTTAVCAVLDP
;
A
#
# COMPACT_ATOMS: atom_id res chain seq x y z
N MET A 1 -39.71 -94.17 55.28
CA MET A 1 -39.57 -93.86 53.84
C MET A 1 -40.66 -92.86 53.51
N ASP A 2 -40.32 -91.83 52.75
CA ASP A 2 -41.12 -90.68 52.33
C ASP A 2 -41.23 -89.49 53.30
N SER A 3 -40.12 -88.77 53.42
CA SER A 3 -40.11 -87.34 53.75
C SER A 3 -38.87 -86.68 53.13
N ASP A 4 -38.74 -86.64 51.80
CA ASP A 4 -37.60 -85.95 51.15
C ASP A 4 -37.85 -85.46 49.70
N ARG A 5 -39.02 -84.88 49.42
CA ARG A 5 -39.35 -84.32 48.08
C ARG A 5 -39.63 -82.81 48.05
N GLY A 6 -39.37 -82.08 49.14
CA GLY A 6 -39.70 -80.65 49.25
C GLY A 6 -38.56 -79.67 48.94
N GLU A 7 -37.29 -80.02 49.17
CA GLU A 7 -36.18 -79.03 49.17
C GLU A 7 -35.39 -78.90 47.86
N SER A 8 -35.56 -79.81 46.89
CA SER A 8 -34.76 -79.83 45.66
C SER A 8 -35.29 -78.94 44.52
N ALA A 9 -36.57 -78.53 44.57
CA ALA A 9 -37.17 -77.71 43.51
C ALA A 9 -36.81 -76.20 43.63
N LEU A 10 -36.60 -75.69 44.84
CA LEU A 10 -36.33 -74.27 45.11
C LEU A 10 -34.87 -73.86 44.83
N THR A 11 -33.91 -74.75 45.02
CA THR A 11 -32.48 -74.52 44.74
C THR A 11 -32.13 -74.52 43.24
N GLY A 12 -32.88 -75.27 42.42
CA GLY A 12 -32.71 -75.27 40.95
C GLY A 12 -33.28 -74.04 40.24
N LEU A 13 -34.38 -73.49 40.73
CA LEU A 13 -35.02 -72.28 40.22
C LEU A 13 -34.21 -71.02 40.56
N GLY A 14 -33.71 -70.90 41.80
CA GLY A 14 -32.84 -69.78 42.20
C GLY A 14 -31.53 -69.73 41.42
N ARG A 15 -30.91 -70.88 41.10
CA ARG A 15 -29.67 -70.93 40.31
C ARG A 15 -29.88 -70.58 38.84
N ARG A 16 -31.01 -70.97 38.22
CA ARG A 16 -31.33 -70.53 36.84
C ARG A 16 -31.66 -69.04 36.79
N GLN A 17 -32.46 -68.52 37.73
CA GLN A 17 -32.76 -67.09 37.80
C GLN A 17 -31.50 -66.25 38.04
N LEU A 18 -30.54 -66.72 38.84
CA LEU A 18 -29.26 -66.03 39.06
C LEU A 18 -28.39 -66.02 37.80
N VAL A 19 -28.33 -67.15 37.07
CA VAL A 19 -27.58 -67.26 35.82
C VAL A 19 -28.22 -66.41 34.71
N THR A 20 -29.54 -66.39 34.59
CA THR A 20 -30.25 -65.51 33.64
C THR A 20 -30.00 -64.04 33.97
N ARG A 21 -30.10 -63.65 35.24
CA ARG A 21 -29.83 -62.27 35.68
C ARG A 21 -28.37 -61.84 35.48
N MET A 22 -27.41 -62.77 35.63
CA MET A 22 -26.01 -62.50 35.30
C MET A 22 -25.73 -62.41 33.79
N HIS A 23 -26.42 -63.21 32.95
CA HIS A 23 -26.32 -63.06 31.50
C HIS A 23 -26.95 -61.74 31.04
N GLU A 24 -28.11 -61.38 31.57
CA GLU A 24 -28.76 -60.07 31.32
C GLU A 24 -27.84 -58.90 31.72
N GLN A 25 -27.22 -58.94 32.91
CA GLN A 25 -26.26 -57.90 33.33
C GLN A 25 -24.99 -57.87 32.47
N HIS A 26 -24.50 -59.02 32.00
CA HIS A 26 -23.29 -59.07 31.17
C HIS A 26 -23.57 -58.59 29.74
N ASP A 27 -24.75 -58.89 29.20
CA ASP A 27 -25.19 -58.40 27.89
C ASP A 27 -25.46 -56.89 27.94
N GLU A 28 -26.02 -56.37 29.04
CA GLU A 28 -26.21 -54.93 29.26
C GLU A 28 -24.88 -54.18 29.43
N LEU A 29 -23.91 -54.76 30.15
CA LEU A 29 -22.55 -54.22 30.26
C LEU A 29 -21.79 -54.24 28.94
N ARG A 30 -21.97 -55.29 28.13
CA ARG A 30 -21.39 -55.37 26.77
C ARG A 30 -21.99 -54.33 25.85
N ALA A 31 -23.31 -54.20 25.83
CA ALA A 31 -24.00 -53.18 25.03
C ALA A 31 -23.56 -51.76 25.42
N THR A 32 -23.43 -51.49 26.72
CA THR A 32 -22.94 -50.19 27.22
C THR A 32 -21.50 -49.93 26.80
N ARG A 33 -20.64 -50.95 26.88
CA ARG A 33 -19.24 -50.86 26.46
C ARG A 33 -19.12 -50.61 24.95
N ASP A 34 -19.84 -51.37 24.14
CA ASP A 34 -19.83 -51.24 22.68
C ASP A 34 -20.33 -49.85 22.26
N GLN A 35 -21.38 -49.33 22.93
CA GLN A 35 -21.89 -47.98 22.73
C GLN A 35 -20.86 -46.90 23.11
N MET A 36 -20.11 -47.11 24.19
CA MET A 36 -19.07 -46.18 24.63
C MET A 36 -17.84 -46.21 23.72
N GLU A 37 -17.44 -47.39 23.22
CA GLU A 37 -16.40 -47.53 22.20
C GLU A 37 -16.80 -46.84 20.89
N GLN A 38 -18.05 -46.99 20.45
CA GLN A 38 -18.59 -46.30 19.27
C GLN A 38 -18.61 -44.78 19.45
N LEU A 39 -19.01 -44.28 20.63
CA LEU A 39 -19.03 -42.85 20.93
C LEU A 39 -17.61 -42.24 20.95
N VAL A 40 -16.63 -42.94 21.52
CA VAL A 40 -15.23 -42.49 21.51
C VAL A 40 -14.68 -42.44 20.08
N GLN A 41 -14.95 -43.47 19.26
CA GLN A 41 -14.51 -43.51 17.87
C GLN A 41 -15.06 -42.32 17.07
N VAL A 42 -16.37 -42.07 17.18
CA VAL A 42 -17.04 -40.94 16.55
C VAL A 42 -16.46 -39.59 17.00
N ILE A 43 -16.21 -39.41 18.30
CA ILE A 43 -15.65 -38.16 18.84
C ILE A 43 -14.25 -37.89 18.29
N VAL A 44 -13.41 -38.92 18.19
CA VAL A 44 -12.05 -38.81 17.62
C VAL A 44 -12.11 -38.46 16.14
N GLU A 45 -13.04 -39.05 15.39
CA GLU A 45 -13.21 -38.76 13.96
C GLU A 45 -13.68 -37.31 13.72
N ILE A 46 -14.64 -36.81 14.52
CA ILE A 46 -15.12 -35.43 14.43
C ILE A 46 -14.03 -34.42 14.80
N GLY A 47 -13.20 -34.74 15.80
CA GLY A 47 -12.11 -33.86 16.23
C GLY A 47 -10.89 -33.83 15.30
N SER A 48 -10.85 -34.68 14.28
CA SER A 48 -9.69 -34.81 13.38
C SER A 48 -9.73 -33.88 12.17
N ASP A 49 -10.91 -33.34 11.83
CA ASP A 49 -11.11 -32.48 10.67
C ASP A 49 -11.06 -31.01 11.09
N LEU A 50 -10.56 -30.15 10.20
CA LEU A 50 -10.36 -28.72 10.45
C LEU A 50 -11.22 -27.84 9.54
N ASP A 51 -11.97 -28.46 8.62
CA ASP A 51 -12.96 -27.78 7.78
C ASP A 51 -14.32 -27.75 8.49
N LEU A 52 -14.92 -26.55 8.60
CA LEU A 52 -16.16 -26.39 9.35
C LEU A 52 -17.33 -27.12 8.67
N ASP A 53 -17.46 -27.02 7.35
CA ASP A 53 -18.58 -27.63 6.62
C ASP A 53 -18.52 -29.15 6.69
N VAL A 54 -17.33 -29.73 6.50
CA VAL A 54 -17.12 -31.18 6.62
C VAL A 54 -17.38 -31.67 8.05
N THR A 55 -16.92 -30.93 9.06
CA THR A 55 -17.15 -31.23 10.47
C THR A 55 -18.63 -31.26 10.80
N LEU A 56 -19.40 -30.28 10.32
CA LEU A 56 -20.83 -30.18 10.59
C LEU A 56 -21.63 -31.32 9.94
N HIS A 57 -21.32 -31.71 8.69
CA HIS A 57 -21.94 -32.87 8.05
C HIS A 57 -21.63 -34.17 8.79
N ARG A 58 -20.39 -34.34 9.28
CA ARG A 58 -20.00 -35.50 10.09
C ARG A 58 -20.76 -35.56 11.40
N ILE A 59 -20.96 -34.44 12.09
CA ILE A 59 -21.72 -34.38 13.34
C ILE A 59 -23.16 -34.90 13.12
N VAL A 60 -23.82 -34.44 12.06
CA VAL A 60 -25.18 -34.88 11.73
C VAL A 60 -25.21 -36.39 11.45
N ASN A 61 -24.32 -36.88 10.59
CA ASN A 61 -24.25 -38.30 10.24
C ASN A 61 -23.94 -39.18 11.45
N ALA A 62 -22.99 -38.77 12.30
CA ALA A 62 -22.63 -39.53 13.48
C ALA A 62 -23.76 -39.57 14.52
N ALA A 63 -24.50 -38.48 14.67
CA ALA A 63 -25.68 -38.43 15.53
C ALA A 63 -26.79 -39.38 15.01
N MET A 64 -26.94 -39.46 13.68
CA MET A 64 -27.85 -40.41 13.04
C MET A 64 -27.39 -41.87 13.24
N GLU A 65 -26.09 -42.17 13.13
CA GLU A 65 -25.55 -43.52 13.35
C GLU A 65 -25.67 -43.98 14.80
N LEU A 66 -25.35 -43.12 15.77
CA LEU A 66 -25.44 -43.43 17.21
C LEU A 66 -26.87 -43.68 17.67
N THR A 67 -27.84 -43.03 17.04
CA THR A 67 -29.26 -43.20 17.39
C THR A 67 -29.97 -44.17 16.45
N GLY A 68 -29.46 -44.44 15.25
CA GLY A 68 -30.17 -45.11 14.18
C GLY A 68 -31.35 -44.30 13.63
N ALA A 69 -31.34 -42.98 13.79
CA ALA A 69 -32.31 -42.07 13.20
C ALA A 69 -32.18 -42.04 11.68
N ARG A 70 -33.30 -41.90 10.97
CA ARG A 70 -33.32 -41.82 9.51
C ARG A 70 -33.00 -40.43 8.95
N TYR A 71 -33.19 -39.42 9.79
CA TYR A 71 -33.14 -38.02 9.40
C TYR A 71 -32.36 -37.22 10.43
N GLY A 72 -31.56 -36.28 9.95
CA GLY A 72 -30.78 -35.38 10.79
C GLY A 72 -30.72 -33.98 10.19
N ALA A 73 -30.76 -32.97 11.05
CA ALA A 73 -30.57 -31.58 10.66
C ALA A 73 -29.81 -30.81 11.75
N LEU A 74 -28.93 -29.89 11.35
CA LEU A 74 -28.24 -28.97 12.25
C LEU A 74 -28.52 -27.55 11.78
N GLY A 75 -29.28 -26.80 12.58
CA GLY A 75 -29.58 -25.39 12.30
C GLY A 75 -28.56 -24.50 13.01
N ILE A 76 -27.91 -23.60 12.26
CA ILE A 76 -26.88 -22.66 12.75
C ILE A 76 -27.53 -21.30 13.01
N ARG A 77 -27.34 -20.76 14.21
CA ARG A 77 -27.88 -19.46 14.61
C ARG A 77 -26.85 -18.35 14.45
N GLY A 78 -27.32 -17.20 14.00
CA GLY A 78 -26.57 -15.95 14.00
C GLY A 78 -26.57 -15.29 15.38
N PRO A 79 -25.79 -14.20 15.55
CA PRO A 79 -25.70 -13.45 16.80
C PRO A 79 -27.07 -12.97 17.33
N ASP A 80 -28.00 -12.71 16.40
CA ASP A 80 -29.33 -12.16 16.65
C ASP A 80 -30.36 -13.27 16.98
N GLY A 81 -29.92 -14.54 17.05
CA GLY A 81 -30.75 -15.72 17.25
C GLY A 81 -31.50 -16.21 16.01
N THR A 82 -31.35 -15.53 14.87
CA THR A 82 -31.93 -15.91 13.57
C THR A 82 -31.19 -17.12 12.97
N LEU A 83 -31.91 -17.95 12.22
CA LEU A 83 -31.30 -19.09 11.50
C LEU A 83 -30.50 -18.54 10.30
N VAL A 84 -29.19 -18.75 10.30
CA VAL A 84 -28.28 -18.25 9.25
C VAL A 84 -27.99 -19.32 8.20
N SER A 85 -27.86 -20.58 8.63
CA SER A 85 -27.55 -21.71 7.75
C SER A 85 -28.07 -23.00 8.37
N TYR A 86 -28.20 -24.06 7.58
CA TYR A 86 -28.59 -25.37 8.05
C TYR A 86 -27.94 -26.47 7.20
N ILE A 87 -27.64 -27.59 7.84
CA ILE A 87 -27.10 -28.80 7.22
C ILE A 87 -28.04 -29.94 7.53
N HIS A 88 -28.28 -30.84 6.57
CA HIS A 88 -29.22 -31.94 6.78
C HIS A 88 -28.81 -33.20 6.03
N ALA A 89 -29.36 -34.32 6.49
CA ALA A 89 -29.18 -35.63 5.87
C ALA A 89 -30.50 -36.41 5.92
N GLY A 90 -30.90 -36.94 4.76
CA GLY A 90 -32.08 -37.79 4.60
C GLY A 90 -33.42 -37.05 4.44
N ILE A 91 -33.45 -35.71 4.51
CA ILE A 91 -34.66 -34.88 4.36
C ILE A 91 -34.50 -33.88 3.22
N ASP A 92 -35.59 -33.18 2.87
CA ASP A 92 -35.56 -32.07 1.91
C ASP A 92 -35.28 -30.72 2.59
N ASP A 93 -34.88 -29.73 1.79
CA ASP A 93 -34.52 -28.38 2.27
C ASP A 93 -35.68 -27.62 2.95
N ASP A 94 -36.95 -27.90 2.63
CA ASP A 94 -38.08 -27.23 3.29
C ASP A 94 -38.31 -27.79 4.68
N THR A 95 -38.27 -29.12 4.82
CA THR A 95 -38.35 -29.79 6.12
C THR A 95 -37.16 -29.44 7.02
N ALA A 96 -35.95 -29.37 6.45
CA ALA A 96 -34.74 -28.97 7.19
C ALA A 96 -34.83 -27.54 7.74
N ARG A 97 -35.30 -26.57 6.95
CA ARG A 97 -35.50 -25.18 7.41
C ARG A 97 -36.51 -25.08 8.54
N ARG A 98 -37.61 -25.82 8.47
CA ARG A 98 -38.64 -25.83 9.51
C ARG A 98 -38.14 -26.44 10.81
N LEU A 99 -37.36 -27.53 10.72
CA LEU A 99 -36.69 -28.11 11.88
C LEU A 99 -35.69 -27.13 12.50
N GLY A 100 -34.85 -26.50 11.67
CA GLY A 100 -33.88 -25.50 12.11
C GLY A 100 -34.48 -24.32 12.89
N ALA A 101 -35.71 -23.92 12.57
CA ALA A 101 -36.42 -22.80 13.20
C ALA A 101 -36.98 -23.12 14.61
N LEU A 102 -37.04 -24.38 15.02
CA LEU A 102 -37.62 -24.75 16.32
C LEU A 102 -36.75 -24.24 17.49
N PRO A 103 -37.35 -23.74 18.57
CA PRO A 103 -36.61 -23.48 19.80
C PRO A 103 -36.37 -24.79 20.55
N VAL A 104 -35.12 -25.10 20.88
CA VAL A 104 -34.75 -26.33 21.60
C VAL A 104 -34.50 -26.10 23.10
N GLY A 105 -34.10 -24.89 23.51
CA GLY A 105 -33.81 -24.61 24.92
C GLY A 105 -32.69 -25.52 25.45
N GLU A 106 -32.90 -26.18 26.60
CA GLU A 106 -31.94 -27.14 27.20
C GLU A 106 -31.97 -28.55 26.56
N GLY A 107 -32.90 -28.79 25.63
CA GLY A 107 -33.15 -30.05 24.96
C GLY A 107 -34.64 -30.28 24.72
N LEU A 108 -34.98 -30.89 23.59
CA LEU A 108 -36.35 -31.17 23.16
C LEU A 108 -36.47 -32.63 22.75
N ARG A 109 -37.14 -33.47 23.55
CA ARG A 109 -37.47 -34.85 23.16
C ARG A 109 -38.97 -35.00 22.99
N VAL A 110 -39.39 -35.45 21.81
CA VAL A 110 -40.78 -35.60 21.43
C VAL A 110 -41.00 -37.01 20.89
N ASP A 111 -41.73 -37.82 21.66
CA ASP A 111 -42.03 -39.22 21.33
C ASP A 111 -43.13 -39.35 20.26
N ASP A 112 -44.06 -38.38 20.20
CA ASP A 112 -45.01 -38.23 19.11
C ASP A 112 -45.21 -36.75 18.78
N VAL A 113 -44.66 -36.34 17.64
CA VAL A 113 -44.72 -34.97 17.14
C VAL A 113 -46.18 -34.52 16.99
N ASN A 114 -47.16 -35.42 16.78
CA ASN A 114 -48.58 -35.09 16.61
C ASN A 114 -49.23 -34.56 17.87
N THR A 115 -48.62 -34.86 19.02
CA THR A 115 -49.14 -34.52 20.34
C THR A 115 -48.45 -33.30 20.94
N HIS A 116 -47.40 -32.77 20.31
CA HIS A 116 -46.56 -31.71 20.88
C HIS A 116 -46.92 -30.31 20.33
N PRO A 117 -47.27 -29.31 21.18
CA PRO A 117 -47.72 -27.98 20.74
C PRO A 117 -46.70 -27.18 19.93
N GLN A 118 -45.41 -27.45 20.12
CA GLN A 118 -44.32 -26.74 19.42
C GLN A 118 -43.93 -27.38 18.09
N ALA A 119 -44.45 -28.58 17.79
CA ALA A 119 -44.05 -29.39 16.62
C ALA A 119 -45.19 -29.57 15.59
N THR A 120 -46.31 -28.85 15.77
CA THR A 120 -47.58 -29.04 15.05
C THR A 120 -47.49 -28.77 13.54
N GLY A 121 -46.46 -28.06 13.07
CA GLY A 121 -46.24 -27.74 11.65
C GLY A 121 -45.40 -28.76 10.85
N LEU A 122 -44.90 -29.83 11.48
CA LEU A 122 -44.02 -30.82 10.83
C LEU A 122 -44.78 -32.02 10.22
N HIS A 123 -46.09 -32.16 10.52
CA HIS A 123 -46.92 -33.32 10.11
C HIS A 123 -47.40 -33.32 8.67
N ALA A 124 -47.40 -32.14 8.03
CA ALA A 124 -47.98 -31.94 6.71
C ALA A 124 -46.99 -32.17 5.55
N HIS A 125 -45.76 -32.60 5.86
CA HIS A 125 -44.65 -32.67 4.91
C HIS A 125 -44.04 -34.08 4.86
N ASP A 126 -43.39 -34.40 3.74
CA ASP A 126 -42.71 -35.67 3.49
C ASP A 126 -41.21 -35.48 3.77
N PRO A 127 -40.59 -36.22 4.72
CA PRO A 127 -41.14 -37.35 5.47
C PRO A 127 -42.02 -36.96 6.67
N GLN A 128 -43.04 -37.79 6.96
CA GLN A 128 -43.91 -37.63 8.13
C GLN A 128 -43.16 -37.96 9.42
N ILE A 129 -42.50 -36.96 10.00
CA ILE A 129 -41.73 -37.09 11.24
C ILE A 129 -42.67 -37.49 12.39
N ARG A 130 -42.34 -38.59 13.08
CA ARG A 130 -43.09 -39.10 14.23
C ARG A 130 -42.35 -38.89 15.54
N ALA A 131 -41.06 -39.17 15.57
CA ALA A 131 -40.21 -38.94 16.74
C ALA A 131 -39.19 -37.85 16.43
N LEU A 132 -38.93 -36.97 17.39
CA LEU A 132 -37.96 -35.87 17.26
C LEU A 132 -37.11 -35.77 18.53
N LEU A 133 -35.80 -35.60 18.34
CA LEU A 133 -34.84 -35.28 19.39
C LEU A 133 -34.04 -34.05 18.95
N GLY A 134 -34.15 -32.95 19.70
CA GLY A 134 -33.40 -31.72 19.54
C GLY A 134 -32.43 -31.53 20.69
N ILE A 135 -31.16 -31.29 20.39
CA ILE A 135 -30.11 -31.00 21.39
C ILE A 135 -29.39 -29.70 20.99
N PRO A 136 -29.22 -28.75 21.91
CA PRO A 136 -28.49 -27.52 21.62
C PRO A 136 -26.99 -27.80 21.52
N ILE A 137 -26.31 -27.11 20.61
CA ILE A 137 -24.86 -27.05 20.53
C ILE A 137 -24.45 -25.64 20.98
N THR A 138 -23.75 -25.56 22.09
CA THR A 138 -23.25 -24.29 22.64
C THR A 138 -21.74 -24.23 22.56
N VAL A 139 -21.20 -23.25 21.84
CA VAL A 139 -19.76 -23.05 21.69
C VAL A 139 -19.35 -21.86 22.56
N ARG A 140 -18.44 -22.07 23.53
CA ARG A 140 -17.99 -21.04 24.49
C ARG A 140 -19.14 -20.25 25.15
N ALA A 141 -20.19 -20.94 25.56
CA ALA A 141 -21.41 -20.38 26.15
C ALA A 141 -22.29 -19.51 25.22
N ALA A 142 -21.96 -19.43 23.93
CA ALA A 142 -22.84 -18.87 22.91
C ALA A 142 -23.68 -19.98 22.25
N ASP A 143 -24.95 -19.69 21.97
CA ASP A 143 -25.84 -20.57 21.21
C ASP A 143 -25.35 -20.63 19.76
N PHE A 144 -24.73 -21.75 19.38
CA PHE A 144 -24.26 -21.95 18.01
C PHE A 144 -25.40 -22.43 17.13
N GLY A 145 -26.32 -23.24 17.67
CA GLY A 145 -27.33 -23.90 16.89
C GLY A 145 -27.90 -25.15 17.55
N ASN A 146 -28.82 -25.79 16.85
CA ASN A 146 -29.56 -26.93 17.36
C ASN A 146 -29.42 -28.14 16.42
N LEU A 147 -29.04 -29.28 16.98
CA LEU A 147 -29.01 -30.57 16.30
C LEU A 147 -30.36 -31.26 16.49
N TYR A 148 -30.99 -31.64 15.39
CA TYR A 148 -32.26 -32.34 15.33
C TYR A 148 -32.07 -33.71 14.71
N LEU A 149 -32.66 -34.72 15.33
CA LEU A 149 -32.75 -36.09 14.83
C LEU A 149 -34.22 -36.46 14.75
N ALA A 150 -34.62 -37.00 13.61
CA ALA A 150 -36.00 -37.32 13.31
C ALA A 150 -36.15 -38.75 12.76
N ASP A 151 -37.31 -39.35 13.01
CA ASP A 151 -37.66 -40.67 12.51
C ASP A 151 -39.14 -40.72 12.10
N ASP A 152 -39.43 -41.41 11.00
CA ASP A 152 -40.78 -41.63 10.45
C ASP A 152 -41.40 -42.97 10.88
N ARG A 153 -40.60 -43.88 11.47
CA ARG A 153 -41.06 -45.23 11.80
C ARG A 153 -42.13 -45.20 12.91
N PRO A 154 -43.24 -45.94 12.73
CA PRO A 154 -44.29 -45.98 13.74
C PRO A 154 -43.79 -46.61 15.05
N ARG A 155 -44.13 -45.99 16.19
CA ARG A 155 -43.73 -46.37 17.57
C ARG A 155 -42.23 -46.26 17.88
N ARG A 156 -41.44 -45.61 17.02
CA ARG A 156 -40.06 -45.27 17.36
C ARG A 156 -40.06 -44.16 18.42
N VAL A 157 -39.27 -44.35 19.47
CA VAL A 157 -38.98 -43.34 20.50
C VAL A 157 -37.47 -43.28 20.74
N PHE A 158 -36.97 -42.11 21.13
CA PHE A 158 -35.56 -41.96 21.52
C PHE A 158 -35.40 -42.33 23.00
N SER A 159 -34.48 -43.24 23.32
CA SER A 159 -34.21 -43.64 24.71
C SER A 159 -33.37 -42.60 25.46
N ASP A 160 -33.38 -42.66 26.79
CA ASP A 160 -32.52 -41.80 27.63
C ASP A 160 -31.03 -42.04 27.35
N SER A 161 -30.65 -43.28 27.01
CA SER A 161 -29.28 -43.62 26.60
C SER A 161 -28.89 -43.01 25.24
N GLN A 162 -29.85 -42.87 24.32
CA GLN A 162 -29.64 -42.20 23.03
C GLN A 162 -29.54 -40.68 23.20
N GLU A 163 -30.42 -40.08 24.01
CA GLU A 163 -30.32 -38.65 24.34
C GLU A 163 -28.98 -38.34 25.01
N GLY A 164 -28.55 -39.15 26.00
CA GLY A 164 -27.27 -38.99 26.67
C GLY A 164 -26.08 -39.08 25.71
N ALA A 165 -26.10 -40.03 24.77
CA ALA A 165 -25.07 -40.18 23.74
C ALA A 165 -25.00 -38.97 22.80
N VAL A 166 -26.15 -38.47 22.32
CA VAL A 166 -26.20 -37.29 21.44
C VAL A 166 -25.81 -36.02 22.19
N ARG A 167 -26.12 -35.91 23.49
CA ARG A 167 -25.68 -34.78 24.32
C ARG A 167 -24.17 -34.76 24.52
N ALA A 168 -23.57 -35.93 24.76
CA ALA A 168 -22.12 -36.08 24.81
C ALA A 168 -21.48 -35.75 23.45
N LEU A 169 -22.08 -36.22 22.35
CA LEU A 169 -21.67 -35.86 20.99
C LEU A 169 -21.76 -34.34 20.75
N ALA A 170 -22.86 -33.69 21.13
CA ALA A 170 -23.04 -32.24 20.99
C ALA A 170 -21.98 -31.45 21.77
N SER A 171 -21.57 -31.96 22.92
CA SER A 171 -20.51 -31.35 23.75
C SER A 171 -19.14 -31.48 23.09
N ALA A 172 -18.82 -32.66 22.52
CA ALA A 172 -17.60 -32.87 21.74
C ALA A 172 -17.61 -32.07 20.42
N ALA A 173 -18.75 -32.02 19.75
CA ALA A 173 -18.99 -31.24 18.55
C ALA A 173 -18.76 -29.76 18.80
N ALA A 174 -19.18 -29.21 19.94
CA ALA A 174 -18.91 -27.81 20.28
C ALA A 174 -17.40 -27.50 20.31
N VAL A 175 -16.58 -28.42 20.83
CA VAL A 175 -15.11 -28.27 20.83
C VAL A 175 -14.55 -28.38 19.42
N ALA A 176 -14.99 -29.36 18.64
CA ALA A 176 -14.54 -29.54 17.25
C ALA A 176 -14.92 -28.34 16.37
N ILE A 177 -16.13 -27.79 16.54
CA ILE A 177 -16.60 -26.58 15.86
C ILE A 177 -15.78 -25.36 16.28
N ASP A 178 -15.45 -25.21 17.57
CA ASP A 178 -14.59 -24.12 18.05
C ASP A 178 -13.19 -24.21 17.41
N ASN A 179 -12.63 -25.42 17.35
CA ASN A 179 -11.34 -25.68 16.74
C ASN A 179 -11.34 -25.43 15.23
N ALA A 180 -12.34 -25.92 14.50
CA ALA A 180 -12.48 -25.68 13.06
C ALA A 180 -12.65 -24.19 12.75
N ARG A 181 -13.49 -23.47 13.51
CA ARG A 181 -13.64 -22.01 13.39
C ARG A 181 -12.37 -21.26 13.71
N LEU A 182 -11.65 -21.66 14.76
CA LEU A 182 -10.38 -21.04 15.13
C LEU A 182 -9.34 -21.25 14.03
N PHE A 183 -9.28 -22.46 13.48
CA PHE A 183 -8.34 -22.80 12.40
C PHE A 183 -8.69 -22.10 11.09
N GLU A 184 -9.96 -22.00 10.71
CA GLU A 184 -10.40 -21.20 9.55
C GLU A 184 -10.03 -19.74 9.73
N ARG A 185 -10.27 -19.15 10.90
CA ARG A 185 -9.86 -17.77 11.22
C ARG A 185 -8.35 -17.59 11.18
N GLU A 186 -7.58 -18.51 11.76
CA GLU A 186 -6.11 -18.47 11.71
C GLU A 186 -5.61 -18.64 10.27
N ARG A 187 -6.25 -19.49 9.46
CA ARG A 187 -5.88 -19.73 8.07
C ARG A 187 -6.24 -18.55 7.17
N GLU A 188 -7.40 -17.93 7.37
CA GLU A 188 -7.78 -16.68 6.71
C GLU A 188 -6.85 -15.55 7.14
N SER A 189 -6.59 -15.39 8.44
CA SER A 189 -5.65 -14.41 8.99
C SER A 189 -4.22 -14.63 8.50
N ALA A 190 -3.75 -15.87 8.33
CA ALA A 190 -2.43 -16.19 7.80
C ALA A 190 -2.32 -16.00 6.29
N LYS A 191 -3.36 -16.39 5.51
CA LYS A 191 -3.48 -16.05 4.09
C LYS A 191 -3.50 -14.53 3.92
N TRP A 192 -4.19 -13.82 4.80
CA TRP A 192 -4.30 -12.36 4.82
C TRP A 192 -2.99 -11.68 5.19
N THR A 193 -2.30 -12.14 6.23
CA THR A 193 -0.98 -11.61 6.62
C THR A 193 0.03 -11.78 5.50
N LYS A 194 0.01 -12.93 4.81
CA LYS A 194 0.85 -13.17 3.63
C LYS A 194 0.47 -12.26 2.46
N ALA A 195 -0.83 -12.08 2.19
CA ALA A 195 -1.33 -11.18 1.16
C ALA A 195 -0.99 -9.71 1.47
N THR A 196 -1.23 -9.20 2.68
CA THR A 196 -0.86 -7.85 3.15
C THR A 196 0.64 -7.59 3.01
N ARG A 197 1.49 -8.59 3.27
CA ARG A 197 2.94 -8.47 3.07
C ARG A 197 3.35 -8.43 1.60
N GLU A 198 2.71 -9.23 0.75
CA GLU A 198 2.89 -9.19 -0.72
C GLU A 198 2.34 -7.88 -1.32
N ILE A 199 1.29 -7.31 -0.73
CA ILE A 199 0.62 -6.06 -1.13
C ILE A 199 1.44 -4.83 -0.72
N THR A 200 1.96 -4.77 0.50
CA THR A 200 2.92 -3.73 0.91
C THR A 200 4.17 -3.80 0.03
N THR A 201 4.63 -5.00 -0.32
CA THR A 201 5.73 -5.19 -1.26
C THR A 201 5.37 -4.67 -2.66
N ALA A 202 4.16 -4.96 -3.18
CA ALA A 202 3.69 -4.47 -4.48
C ALA A 202 3.51 -2.93 -4.51
N LEU A 203 2.95 -2.36 -3.44
CA LEU A 203 2.75 -0.91 -3.25
C LEU A 203 4.07 -0.14 -3.20
N LEU A 204 5.12 -0.78 -2.67
CA LEU A 204 6.46 -0.20 -2.60
C LEU A 204 7.28 -0.48 -3.87
N SER A 205 7.10 -1.62 -4.56
CA SER A 205 7.95 -2.07 -5.68
C SER A 205 7.74 -1.35 -7.02
N GLY A 206 6.80 -0.40 -7.09
CA GLY A 206 6.81 0.67 -8.10
C GLY A 206 6.85 0.17 -9.55
N ASP A 207 5.78 -0.48 -10.01
CA ASP A 207 5.56 -0.69 -11.45
C ASP A 207 5.54 0.68 -12.17
N PRO A 208 6.49 0.97 -13.09
CA PRO A 208 6.57 2.25 -13.80
C PRO A 208 5.36 2.56 -14.68
N GLN A 209 4.56 1.54 -15.05
CA GLN A 209 3.38 1.70 -15.90
C GLN A 209 2.12 2.04 -15.10
N THR A 210 2.08 1.66 -13.82
CA THR A 210 0.89 1.67 -12.97
C THR A 210 1.23 2.32 -11.63
N GLY A 211 1.23 3.65 -11.56
CA GLY A 211 1.69 4.41 -10.39
C GLY A 211 1.09 3.97 -9.03
N PRO A 212 1.70 4.35 -7.90
CA PRO A 212 1.39 3.79 -6.57
C PRO A 212 -0.08 3.92 -6.16
N LEU A 213 -0.74 5.02 -6.53
CA LEU A 213 -2.17 5.25 -6.29
C LEU A 213 -3.05 4.23 -7.01
N GLN A 214 -2.70 3.88 -8.25
CA GLN A 214 -3.44 2.91 -9.06
C GLN A 214 -3.32 1.51 -8.49
N LEU A 215 -2.15 1.16 -7.94
CA LEU A 215 -1.92 -0.13 -7.29
C LEU A 215 -2.75 -0.28 -6.01
N ILE A 216 -2.86 0.77 -5.19
CA ILE A 216 -3.74 0.79 -4.00
C ILE A 216 -5.17 0.43 -4.40
N VAL A 217 -5.71 1.09 -5.42
CA VAL A 217 -7.12 0.91 -5.81
C VAL A 217 -7.37 -0.45 -6.45
N ASN A 218 -6.48 -0.92 -7.31
CA ASN A 218 -6.57 -2.27 -7.91
C ASN A 218 -6.57 -3.36 -6.84
N ARG A 219 -5.74 -3.22 -5.80
CA ARG A 219 -5.68 -4.21 -4.71
C ARG A 219 -6.86 -4.11 -3.77
N ALA A 220 -7.32 -2.91 -3.43
CA ALA A 220 -8.53 -2.75 -2.63
C ALA A 220 -9.75 -3.42 -3.30
N LEU A 221 -9.86 -3.30 -4.63
CA LEU A 221 -10.90 -3.96 -5.43
C LEU A 221 -10.83 -5.49 -5.29
N GLU A 222 -9.65 -6.08 -5.51
CA GLU A 222 -9.43 -7.52 -5.43
C GLU A 222 -9.68 -8.07 -4.02
N LEU A 223 -9.16 -7.41 -2.97
CA LEU A 223 -9.26 -7.88 -1.59
C LEU A 223 -10.70 -7.82 -1.07
N ALA A 224 -11.45 -6.78 -1.45
CA ALA A 224 -12.84 -6.64 -1.05
C ALA A 224 -13.79 -7.56 -1.84
N GLY A 225 -13.31 -8.19 -2.92
CA GLY A 225 -14.15 -8.89 -3.89
C GLY A 225 -15.20 -7.97 -4.50
N ALA A 226 -14.85 -6.69 -4.67
CA ALA A 226 -15.74 -5.62 -5.07
C ALA A 226 -15.77 -5.46 -6.60
N GLU A 227 -16.80 -4.78 -7.12
CA GLU A 227 -16.90 -4.49 -8.57
C GLU A 227 -16.25 -3.15 -8.93
N GLN A 228 -16.19 -2.20 -7.98
CA GLN A 228 -15.60 -0.88 -8.17
C GLN A 228 -14.84 -0.41 -6.94
N ALA A 229 -13.78 0.36 -7.17
CA ALA A 229 -12.98 1.00 -6.14
C ALA A 229 -12.51 2.39 -6.61
N ILE A 230 -12.48 3.36 -5.70
CA ILE A 230 -11.97 4.71 -5.94
C ILE A 230 -11.09 5.17 -4.77
N LEU A 231 -10.05 5.93 -5.08
CA LEU A 231 -9.20 6.61 -4.10
C LEU A 231 -9.33 8.12 -4.29
N LEU A 232 -9.69 8.79 -3.21
CA LEU A 232 -9.76 10.24 -3.11
C LEU A 232 -8.62 10.76 -2.25
N ILE A 233 -8.00 11.85 -2.67
CA ILE A 233 -6.96 12.55 -1.90
C ILE A 233 -7.35 14.02 -1.74
N PRO A 234 -6.86 14.71 -0.69
CA PRO A 234 -6.98 16.16 -0.58
C PRO A 234 -6.46 16.88 -1.83
N SER A 235 -7.21 17.88 -2.33
CA SER A 235 -6.77 18.68 -3.48
C SER A 235 -5.51 19.51 -3.16
N GLU A 236 -5.40 19.93 -1.90
CA GLU A 236 -4.32 20.73 -1.34
C GLU A 236 -3.72 19.97 -0.14
N PRO A 237 -2.76 19.06 -0.39
CA PRO A 237 -2.24 18.15 0.65
C PRO A 237 -1.39 18.86 1.72
N ASP A 238 -0.94 20.08 1.47
CA ASP A 238 -0.11 20.86 2.39
C ASP A 238 -0.91 21.68 3.41
N LEU A 239 -2.24 21.76 3.23
CA LEU A 239 -3.11 22.44 4.19
C LEU A 239 -3.44 21.53 5.39
N PRO A 240 -3.59 22.12 6.60
CA PRO A 240 -4.17 21.42 7.74
C PRO A 240 -5.51 20.77 7.37
N ALA A 241 -5.78 19.57 7.91
CA ALA A 241 -6.96 18.78 7.54
C ALA A 241 -8.31 19.49 7.79
N ASP A 242 -8.34 20.49 8.67
CA ASP A 242 -9.47 21.36 8.97
C ASP A 242 -9.70 22.48 7.94
N GLU A 243 -8.68 22.85 7.17
CA GLU A 243 -8.75 23.87 6.12
C GLU A 243 -9.03 23.28 4.73
N VAL A 244 -8.79 21.97 4.54
CA VAL A 244 -9.09 21.26 3.29
C VAL A 244 -10.61 21.18 3.08
N ASN A 245 -11.07 21.77 1.97
CA ASN A 245 -12.49 21.80 1.62
C ASN A 245 -12.90 20.84 0.50
N THR A 246 -11.93 20.24 -0.22
CA THR A 246 -12.21 19.46 -1.44
C THR A 246 -11.27 18.25 -1.56
N LEU A 247 -11.85 17.10 -1.87
CA LEU A 247 -11.18 15.87 -2.28
C LEU A 247 -11.20 15.74 -3.81
N VAL A 248 -10.19 15.10 -4.38
CA VAL A 248 -10.11 14.77 -5.81
C VAL A 248 -9.97 13.26 -5.96
N VAL A 249 -10.71 12.68 -6.91
CA VAL A 249 -10.54 11.28 -7.31
C VAL A 249 -9.20 11.11 -8.03
N ALA A 250 -8.25 10.45 -7.39
CA ALA A 250 -6.88 10.32 -7.87
C ALA A 250 -6.60 9.00 -8.59
N ALA A 251 -7.32 7.93 -8.23
CA ALA A 251 -7.21 6.62 -8.86
C ALA A 251 -8.50 5.83 -8.73
N THR A 252 -8.71 4.89 -9.65
CA THR A 252 -9.98 4.17 -9.81
C THR A 252 -9.71 2.75 -10.33
N ALA A 253 -10.52 1.77 -9.96
CA ALA A 253 -10.45 0.42 -10.52
C ALA A 253 -11.87 -0.18 -10.66
N GLY A 254 -12.03 -1.06 -11.64
CA GLY A 254 -13.32 -1.67 -11.96
C GLY A 254 -14.06 -0.95 -13.10
N ARG A 255 -15.39 -1.07 -13.15
CA ARG A 255 -16.20 -0.42 -14.20
C ARG A 255 -16.12 1.10 -14.15
N TYR A 256 -16.23 1.75 -15.30
CA TYR A 256 -16.27 3.22 -15.45
C TYR A 256 -15.06 3.97 -14.83
N ALA A 257 -13.95 3.25 -14.58
CA ALA A 257 -12.78 3.75 -13.87
C ALA A 257 -12.17 5.01 -14.52
N SER A 258 -12.12 5.10 -15.84
CA SER A 258 -11.48 6.20 -16.55
C SER A 258 -12.30 7.50 -16.62
N GLU A 259 -13.60 7.45 -16.33
CA GLU A 259 -14.50 8.61 -16.53
C GLU A 259 -14.56 9.57 -15.33
N VAL A 260 -14.05 9.14 -14.17
CA VAL A 260 -14.25 9.83 -12.89
C VAL A 260 -12.96 10.39 -12.28
N ILE A 261 -11.81 10.09 -12.89
CA ILE A 261 -10.51 10.61 -12.45
C ILE A 261 -10.49 12.15 -12.56
N GLY A 262 -9.99 12.82 -11.53
CA GLY A 262 -9.91 14.28 -11.46
C GLY A 262 -11.20 14.95 -10.97
N GLN A 263 -12.28 14.20 -10.74
CA GLN A 263 -13.52 14.77 -10.21
C GLN A 263 -13.32 15.29 -8.78
N GLN A 264 -13.81 16.50 -8.53
CA GLN A 264 -13.79 17.15 -7.23
C GLN A 264 -15.04 16.82 -6.41
N VAL A 265 -14.83 16.51 -5.13
CA VAL A 265 -15.85 16.15 -4.16
C VAL A 265 -15.69 17.04 -2.92
N PRO A 266 -16.73 17.78 -2.50
CA PRO A 266 -16.64 18.65 -1.34
C PRO A 266 -16.45 17.83 -0.04
N MET A 267 -15.63 18.33 0.88
CA MET A 267 -15.45 17.72 2.20
C MET A 267 -16.72 17.78 3.04
N ASP A 268 -17.42 18.92 2.98
CA ASP A 268 -18.70 19.12 3.65
C ASP A 268 -19.87 18.71 2.75
N GLY A 269 -20.81 17.92 3.32
CA GLY A 269 -22.02 17.49 2.61
C GLY A 269 -21.85 16.29 1.67
N SER A 270 -20.68 15.62 1.68
CA SER A 270 -20.47 14.34 1.00
C SER A 270 -20.18 13.21 1.99
N THR A 271 -20.49 11.97 1.59
CA THR A 271 -20.20 10.78 2.42
C THR A 271 -18.69 10.58 2.58
N THR A 272 -17.91 10.67 1.49
CA THR A 272 -16.46 10.48 1.52
C THR A 272 -15.75 11.60 2.28
N GLY A 273 -16.21 12.85 2.15
CA GLY A 273 -15.72 13.99 2.93
C GLY A 273 -16.04 13.88 4.41
N GLY A 274 -17.22 13.37 4.77
CA GLY A 274 -17.59 13.08 6.16
C GLY A 274 -16.67 12.04 6.81
N VAL A 275 -16.31 10.99 6.07
CA VAL A 275 -15.33 9.98 6.52
C VAL A 275 -13.93 10.59 6.63
N ALA A 276 -13.50 11.40 5.67
CA ALA A 276 -12.23 12.11 5.72
C ALA A 276 -12.12 13.01 6.96
N ARG A 277 -13.14 13.83 7.26
CA ARG A 277 -13.12 14.74 8.42
C ARG A 277 -13.14 14.01 9.76
N ARG A 278 -13.90 12.91 9.86
CA ARG A 278 -14.10 12.22 11.15
C ARG A 278 -13.02 11.18 11.41
N GLY A 279 -12.36 10.66 10.37
CA GLY A 279 -11.44 9.53 10.48
C GLY A 279 -12.12 8.22 10.91
N ILE A 280 -13.44 8.13 10.78
CA ILE A 280 -14.24 6.96 11.18
C ILE A 280 -14.71 6.23 9.93
N PRO A 281 -14.42 4.92 9.79
CA PRO A 281 -14.87 4.14 8.65
C PRO A 281 -16.39 3.98 8.62
N LEU A 282 -16.95 3.81 7.42
CA LEU A 282 -18.40 3.73 7.21
C LEU A 282 -18.76 2.64 6.20
N ILE A 283 -19.67 1.74 6.57
CA ILE A 283 -20.42 0.92 5.62
C ILE A 283 -21.72 1.66 5.28
N THR A 284 -22.04 1.79 4.01
CA THR A 284 -23.27 2.43 3.57
C THR A 284 -23.77 1.84 2.26
N ASP A 285 -25.07 1.94 2.03
CA ASP A 285 -25.75 1.65 0.77
C ASP A 285 -26.10 2.93 -0.02
N SER A 286 -25.90 4.11 0.58
CA SER A 286 -26.34 5.39 0.04
C SER A 286 -25.28 6.49 0.22
N PHE A 287 -24.95 7.18 -0.87
CA PHE A 287 -23.97 8.25 -0.87
C PHE A 287 -24.62 9.64 -0.90
N GLN A 288 -24.19 10.50 0.02
CA GLN A 288 -24.35 11.95 -0.10
C GLN A 288 -23.26 12.46 -1.06
N TYR A 289 -23.66 13.27 -2.04
CA TYR A 289 -22.83 13.67 -3.19
C TYR A 289 -22.31 12.46 -4.00
N PRO A 290 -23.19 11.77 -4.74
CA PRO A 290 -22.82 10.61 -5.56
C PRO A 290 -21.82 10.98 -6.67
N ILE A 291 -20.83 10.11 -6.87
CA ILE A 291 -19.82 10.23 -7.93
C ILE A 291 -20.34 9.42 -9.12
N ALA A 292 -20.79 10.11 -10.17
CA ALA A 292 -21.25 9.49 -11.42
C ALA A 292 -20.20 8.48 -11.92
N GLY A 293 -20.62 7.30 -12.40
CA GLY A 293 -19.73 6.19 -12.74
C GLY A 293 -19.38 5.24 -11.58
N PHE A 294 -19.26 5.73 -10.34
CA PHE A 294 -19.08 4.89 -9.14
C PHE A 294 -20.42 4.51 -8.50
N THR A 295 -21.40 5.42 -8.55
CA THR A 295 -22.71 5.26 -7.87
C THR A 295 -23.91 5.08 -8.81
N ASP A 296 -23.72 5.00 -10.13
CA ASP A 296 -24.82 5.15 -11.12
C ASP A 296 -25.87 4.02 -11.18
N VAL A 297 -25.83 3.01 -10.29
CA VAL A 297 -26.86 1.95 -10.27
C VAL A 297 -27.21 1.53 -8.83
N GLY A 298 -28.07 2.30 -8.17
CA GLY A 298 -28.85 1.87 -6.99
C GLY A 298 -28.10 1.77 -5.65
N GLU A 299 -28.86 1.38 -4.61
CA GLU A 299 -28.41 1.10 -3.24
C GLU A 299 -27.37 -0.03 -3.25
N ARG A 300 -26.09 0.35 -3.38
CA ARG A 300 -24.96 -0.58 -3.43
C ARG A 300 -24.24 -0.55 -2.10
N SER A 301 -24.10 -1.72 -1.48
CA SER A 301 -23.28 -1.83 -0.29
C SER A 301 -21.84 -1.45 -0.62
N ALA A 302 -21.33 -0.47 0.11
CA ALA A 302 -20.00 0.09 -0.05
C ALA A 302 -19.33 0.27 1.32
N ILE A 303 -18.00 0.13 1.32
CA ILE A 303 -17.15 0.49 2.45
C ILE A 303 -16.38 1.75 2.07
N VAL A 304 -16.41 2.74 2.95
CA VAL A 304 -15.65 3.98 2.85
C VAL A 304 -14.67 4.04 4.02
N MET A 305 -13.38 4.05 3.71
CA MET A 305 -12.30 3.96 4.70
C MET A 305 -11.36 5.17 4.60
N PRO A 306 -11.05 5.82 5.74
CA PRO A 306 -10.02 6.85 5.75
C PRO A 306 -8.63 6.22 5.72
N LEU A 307 -7.69 6.89 5.05
CA LEU A 307 -6.27 6.56 5.03
C LEU A 307 -5.55 7.49 6.00
N ILE A 308 -5.25 7.00 7.20
CA ILE A 308 -4.71 7.80 8.31
C ILE A 308 -3.27 7.39 8.60
N ALA A 309 -2.37 8.36 8.66
CA ALA A 309 -0.99 8.19 9.14
C ALA A 309 -0.61 9.38 10.04
N ASP A 310 0.04 9.12 11.17
CA ASP A 310 0.46 10.13 12.16
C ASP A 310 -0.66 11.13 12.51
N ASP A 311 -1.87 10.62 12.75
CA ASP A 311 -3.11 11.37 13.05
C ASP A 311 -3.60 12.33 11.94
N ALA A 312 -2.98 12.27 10.75
CA ALA A 312 -3.40 13.01 9.56
C ALA A 312 -4.12 12.10 8.55
N VAL A 313 -5.22 12.61 7.97
CA VAL A 313 -5.98 11.92 6.93
C VAL A 313 -5.38 12.25 5.57
N LEU A 314 -4.71 11.28 4.98
CA LEU A 314 -4.02 11.42 3.68
C LEU A 314 -4.94 11.17 2.48
N GLY A 315 -6.10 10.57 2.72
CA GLY A 315 -7.09 10.29 1.69
C GLY A 315 -8.22 9.41 2.19
N VAL A 316 -9.11 9.04 1.28
CA VAL A 316 -10.24 8.14 1.50
C VAL A 316 -10.31 7.14 0.38
N ILE A 317 -10.44 5.86 0.72
CA ILE A 317 -10.70 4.81 -0.26
C ILE A 317 -12.15 4.33 -0.10
N ALA A 318 -12.86 4.20 -1.21
CA ALA A 318 -14.21 3.65 -1.24
C ALA A 318 -14.27 2.44 -2.18
N VAL A 319 -14.88 1.36 -1.71
CA VAL A 319 -15.10 0.12 -2.49
C VAL A 319 -16.58 -0.22 -2.49
N ALA A 320 -17.12 -0.58 -3.65
CA ALA A 320 -18.54 -0.86 -3.83
C ALA A 320 -18.76 -2.22 -4.50
N ARG A 321 -19.72 -2.98 -3.97
CA ARG A 321 -20.17 -4.25 -4.54
C ARG A 321 -21.33 -4.07 -5.51
N ASN A 322 -21.55 -5.10 -6.32
CA ASN A 322 -22.73 -5.14 -7.17
C ASN A 322 -24.00 -5.39 -6.31
N PRO A 323 -25.20 -4.97 -6.76
CA PRO A 323 -26.45 -5.21 -6.02
C PRO A 323 -26.86 -6.69 -5.88
N GLN A 324 -26.23 -7.60 -6.63
CA GLN A 324 -26.52 -9.04 -6.58
C GLN A 324 -25.68 -9.79 -5.53
N GLN A 325 -24.64 -9.15 -4.99
CA GLN A 325 -23.76 -9.67 -3.95
C GLN A 325 -24.33 -9.35 -2.56
N PRO A 326 -24.03 -10.19 -1.55
CA PRO A 326 -24.39 -9.89 -0.17
C PRO A 326 -23.70 -8.59 0.30
N PRO A 327 -24.39 -7.78 1.14
CA PRO A 327 -23.85 -6.55 1.67
C PRO A 327 -22.61 -6.82 2.54
N PHE A 328 -21.76 -5.80 2.69
CA PHE A 328 -20.60 -5.89 3.57
C PHE A 328 -21.03 -6.04 5.04
N GLY A 329 -20.45 -7.03 5.72
CA GLY A 329 -20.54 -7.19 7.17
C GLY A 329 -19.40 -6.51 7.92
N ASN A 330 -19.49 -6.48 9.25
CA ASN A 330 -18.47 -5.90 10.12
C ASN A 330 -17.12 -6.64 10.08
N ASP A 331 -17.13 -7.92 9.71
CA ASP A 331 -15.94 -8.75 9.47
C ASP A 331 -15.03 -8.16 8.37
N TYR A 332 -15.61 -7.51 7.36
CA TYR A 332 -14.85 -6.83 6.31
C TYR A 332 -14.24 -5.50 6.76
N LEU A 333 -14.79 -4.82 7.78
CA LEU A 333 -14.24 -3.55 8.27
C LEU A 333 -12.85 -3.73 8.88
N GLU A 334 -12.67 -4.77 9.69
CA GLU A 334 -11.36 -5.08 10.28
C GLU A 334 -10.32 -5.37 9.18
N LEU A 335 -10.74 -6.15 8.18
CA LEU A 335 -9.91 -6.52 7.03
C LEU A 335 -9.46 -5.31 6.21
N VAL A 336 -10.40 -4.45 5.79
CA VAL A 336 -10.07 -3.27 4.98
C VAL A 336 -9.33 -2.21 5.83
N SER A 337 -9.50 -2.19 7.16
CA SER A 337 -8.82 -1.25 8.06
C SER A 337 -7.32 -1.49 8.11
N ASP A 338 -6.90 -2.74 8.21
CA ASP A 338 -5.48 -3.08 8.16
C ASP A 338 -4.85 -2.72 6.81
N PHE A 339 -5.54 -2.98 5.70
CA PHE A 339 -5.09 -2.54 4.38
C PHE A 339 -4.99 -1.02 4.28
N ALA A 340 -6.03 -0.29 4.72
CA ALA A 340 -6.09 1.16 4.71
C ALA A 340 -4.93 1.78 5.51
N ARG A 341 -4.56 1.19 6.65
CA ARG A 341 -3.40 1.62 7.45
C ARG A 341 -2.08 1.49 6.69
N HIS A 342 -1.84 0.35 6.05
CA HIS A 342 -0.62 0.13 5.26
C HIS A 342 -0.58 1.03 4.01
N ALA A 343 -1.71 1.22 3.35
CA ALA A 343 -1.85 2.15 2.23
C ALA A 343 -1.57 3.60 2.67
N ALA A 344 -2.08 4.01 3.84
CA ALA A 344 -1.80 5.33 4.40
C ALA A 344 -0.31 5.54 4.70
N ILE A 345 0.38 4.55 5.29
CA ILE A 345 1.83 4.62 5.52
C ILE A 345 2.58 4.73 4.18
N ALA A 346 2.20 3.95 3.17
CA ALA A 346 2.82 4.03 1.84
C ALA A 346 2.64 5.40 1.19
N LEU A 347 1.45 6.00 1.33
CA LEU A 347 1.17 7.37 0.88
C LEU A 347 1.96 8.42 1.68
N ALA A 348 2.03 8.29 3.00
CA ALA A 348 2.80 9.19 3.87
C ALA A 348 4.28 9.20 3.50
N LEU A 349 4.82 8.01 3.25
CA LEU A 349 6.20 7.83 2.81
C LEU A 349 6.43 8.37 1.40
N ALA A 350 5.46 8.28 0.49
CA ALA A 350 5.56 8.88 -0.84
C ALA A 350 5.51 10.43 -0.76
N ALA A 351 4.61 10.99 0.04
CA ALA A 351 4.37 12.43 0.18
C ALA A 351 5.46 13.15 1.01
N GLY A 352 5.88 12.58 2.15
CA GLY A 352 6.90 13.17 3.03
C GLY A 352 8.31 13.15 2.43
N ARG A 353 8.57 12.26 1.46
CA ARG A 353 9.87 12.15 0.76
C ARG A 353 9.99 13.06 -0.47
N GLU A 354 8.88 13.64 -0.95
CA GLU A 354 8.85 14.50 -2.14
C GLU A 354 9.36 15.92 -1.86
N HIS A 355 9.09 16.46 -0.66
CA HIS A 355 9.45 17.84 -0.32
C HIS A 355 10.94 18.05 -0.01
N ALA A 356 11.55 17.18 0.80
CA ALA A 356 12.93 17.41 1.30
C ALA A 356 14.01 17.26 0.21
N LEU A 357 13.94 16.19 -0.61
CA LEU A 357 14.94 15.93 -1.64
C LEU A 357 14.79 16.90 -2.83
N ASN A 358 13.57 17.23 -3.24
CA ASN A 358 13.35 18.21 -4.31
C ASN A 358 13.74 19.63 -3.87
N GLN A 359 13.49 20.02 -2.62
CA GLN A 359 13.87 21.34 -2.11
C GLN A 359 15.40 21.51 -2.06
N GLN A 360 16.15 20.49 -1.63
CA GLN A 360 17.62 20.58 -1.62
C GLN A 360 18.24 20.51 -3.01
N LEU A 361 17.72 19.65 -3.90
CA LEU A 361 18.19 19.61 -5.30
C LEU A 361 17.85 20.90 -6.08
N ALA A 362 16.74 21.56 -5.75
CA ALA A 362 16.38 22.85 -6.35
C ALA A 362 17.23 24.03 -5.85
N GLN A 363 17.88 23.90 -4.69
CA GLN A 363 18.77 24.92 -4.12
C GLN A 363 20.25 24.71 -4.47
N ALA A 364 20.62 23.56 -5.01
CA ALA A 364 22.00 23.26 -5.36
C ALA A 364 22.46 24.10 -6.56
N ASP A 365 23.59 24.80 -6.39
CA ASP A 365 24.20 25.61 -7.44
C ASP A 365 25.08 24.77 -8.39
N THR A 366 25.55 23.60 -7.95
CA THR A 366 26.45 22.69 -8.69
C THR A 366 26.03 21.22 -8.53
N LEU A 367 26.54 20.35 -9.41
CA LEU A 367 26.34 18.90 -9.30
C LEU A 367 26.93 18.31 -8.01
N ASP A 368 28.11 18.79 -7.60
CA ASP A 368 28.78 18.32 -6.38
C ASP A 368 27.98 18.67 -5.12
N ASP A 369 27.47 19.91 -5.05
CA ASP A 369 26.61 20.35 -3.94
C ASP A 369 25.33 19.50 -3.86
N ALA A 370 24.72 19.20 -5.02
CA ALA A 370 23.54 18.36 -5.12
C ALA A 370 23.81 16.92 -4.66
N LEU A 371 24.94 16.35 -5.09
CA LEU A 371 25.36 15.00 -4.70
C LEU A 371 25.67 14.90 -3.20
N GLN A 372 26.38 15.88 -2.66
CA GLN A 372 26.73 15.91 -1.24
C GLN A 372 25.49 16.07 -0.35
N ALA A 373 24.57 16.95 -0.72
CA ALA A 373 23.29 17.12 -0.03
C ALA A 373 22.47 15.82 -0.04
N ALA A 374 22.32 15.19 -1.22
CA ALA A 374 21.61 13.93 -1.35
C ALA A 374 22.26 12.80 -0.52
N ALA A 375 23.60 12.69 -0.53
CA ALA A 375 24.32 11.69 0.25
C ALA A 375 24.12 11.88 1.77
N GLU A 376 24.06 13.12 2.28
CA GLU A 376 23.73 13.39 3.68
C GLU A 376 22.30 12.98 4.03
N GLU A 377 21.32 13.21 3.15
CA GLU A 377 19.96 12.74 3.38
C GLU A 377 19.84 11.22 3.39
N LEU A 378 20.52 10.53 2.46
CA LEU A 378 20.57 9.07 2.47
C LEU A 378 21.22 8.55 3.76
N ARG A 379 22.28 9.22 4.24
CA ARG A 379 22.92 8.85 5.50
C ARG A 379 21.97 9.02 6.69
N ARG A 380 21.25 10.14 6.78
CA ARG A 380 20.26 10.40 7.83
C ARG A 380 19.15 9.35 7.81
N LEU A 381 18.60 9.08 6.63
CA LEU A 381 17.47 8.18 6.42
C LEU A 381 17.77 6.76 6.91
N TRP A 382 18.93 6.21 6.58
CA TRP A 382 19.34 4.87 6.99
C TRP A 382 20.11 4.81 8.31
N ARG A 383 20.30 5.95 8.99
CA ARG A 383 21.23 6.09 10.13
C ARG A 383 22.59 5.45 9.82
N ALA A 384 23.04 5.66 8.59
CA ALA A 384 24.22 5.02 8.06
C ALA A 384 25.46 5.59 8.73
N ARG A 385 26.46 4.74 8.90
CA ARG A 385 27.79 5.15 9.36
C ARG A 385 28.45 6.03 8.30
N ARG A 386 28.32 5.65 7.03
CA ARG A 386 28.75 6.44 5.88
C ARG A 386 27.93 6.16 4.64
N VAL A 387 27.90 7.13 3.75
CA VAL A 387 27.41 7.00 2.37
C VAL A 387 28.51 7.45 1.43
N LEU A 388 28.81 6.62 0.42
CA LEU A 388 29.76 6.91 -0.64
C LEU A 388 28.99 7.10 -1.94
N ALA A 389 29.21 8.21 -2.63
CA ALA A 389 28.70 8.46 -3.97
C ALA A 389 29.90 8.56 -4.91
N VAL A 390 30.04 7.61 -5.84
CA VAL A 390 31.20 7.48 -6.72
C VAL A 390 30.79 7.70 -8.16
N THR A 391 31.29 8.79 -8.77
CA THR A 391 31.03 9.13 -10.15
C THR A 391 32.11 8.51 -11.03
N PHE A 392 31.70 7.70 -11.99
CA PHE A 392 32.55 7.12 -13.03
C PHE A 392 32.31 7.87 -14.34
N PRO A 393 33.20 8.78 -14.75
CA PRO A 393 33.00 9.58 -15.95
C PRO A 393 33.11 8.71 -17.22
N ILE A 394 32.27 9.01 -18.22
CA ILE A 394 32.40 8.42 -19.55
C ILE A 394 33.54 9.15 -20.26
N HIS A 395 34.58 8.43 -20.70
CA HIS A 395 35.70 9.02 -21.44
C HIS A 395 35.20 9.80 -22.67
N GLY A 396 35.23 11.14 -22.62
CA GLY A 396 34.81 11.93 -23.77
C GLY A 396 34.68 13.46 -23.66
N SER A 397 34.83 14.12 -22.50
CA SER A 397 34.56 15.57 -22.43
C SER A 397 35.47 16.36 -21.48
N SER A 398 36.77 16.40 -21.75
CA SER A 398 37.59 17.62 -21.66
C SER A 398 39.04 17.29 -21.97
N THR A 399 39.63 18.14 -22.81
CA THR A 399 41.06 18.17 -23.12
C THR A 399 41.82 18.70 -21.93
N GLU A 400 42.32 17.82 -21.06
CA GLU A 400 43.62 17.92 -20.38
C GLU A 400 43.82 16.68 -19.50
N SER A 401 45.04 16.16 -19.49
CA SER A 401 45.35 14.79 -19.11
C SER A 401 45.39 14.57 -17.59
N THR A 402 44.46 13.76 -17.08
CA THR A 402 44.71 12.78 -16.01
C THR A 402 43.81 11.56 -16.26
N SER A 403 44.35 10.36 -16.15
CA SER A 403 43.62 9.08 -16.17
C SER A 403 42.26 9.23 -15.49
N GLY A 404 41.15 8.86 -16.14
CA GLY A 404 39.77 9.05 -15.65
C GLY A 404 39.52 8.33 -14.32
N ALA A 405 40.02 8.92 -13.25
CA ALA A 405 39.87 8.47 -11.89
C ALA A 405 38.44 8.78 -11.46
N PRO A 406 37.78 7.86 -10.75
CA PRO A 406 36.44 8.11 -10.25
C PRO A 406 36.48 9.18 -9.17
N GLU A 407 35.50 10.09 -9.23
CA GLU A 407 35.30 11.10 -8.21
C GLU A 407 34.47 10.50 -7.07
N LEU A 408 34.87 10.77 -5.83
CA LEU A 408 34.24 10.21 -4.64
C LEU A 408 33.76 11.33 -3.73
N VAL A 409 32.45 11.35 -3.49
CA VAL A 409 31.83 12.11 -2.39
C VAL A 409 31.56 11.15 -1.23
N SER A 410 32.08 11.47 -0.04
CA SER A 410 31.90 10.67 1.17
C SER A 410 31.25 11.48 2.26
N VAL A 411 30.15 10.96 2.81
CA VAL A 411 29.40 11.62 3.88
C VAL A 411 29.35 10.72 5.11
N GLY A 412 29.59 11.31 6.29
CA GLY A 412 29.77 10.59 7.55
C GLY A 412 31.25 10.38 7.86
N GLU A 413 31.75 9.16 7.71
CA GLU A 413 33.18 8.92 7.82
C GLU A 413 33.92 9.36 6.55
N PRO A 414 35.00 10.14 6.65
CA PRO A 414 35.76 10.57 5.49
C PRO A 414 36.45 9.36 4.83
N ALA A 415 36.40 9.31 3.51
CA ALA A 415 37.08 8.30 2.70
C ALA A 415 37.58 8.93 1.41
N GLN A 416 38.76 8.51 0.97
CA GLN A 416 39.31 8.82 -0.36
C GLN A 416 39.31 7.56 -1.21
N TRP A 417 39.18 7.69 -2.53
CA TRP A 417 39.09 6.52 -3.42
C TRP A 417 40.30 5.59 -3.30
N GLU A 418 41.51 6.17 -3.18
CA GLU A 418 42.76 5.42 -3.07
C GLU A 418 42.85 4.59 -1.77
N ASP A 419 42.24 5.10 -0.70
CA ASP A 419 42.24 4.49 0.64
C ASP A 419 41.15 3.42 0.80
N LEU A 420 40.22 3.30 -0.16
CA LEU A 420 39.17 2.29 -0.10
C LEU A 420 39.75 0.87 -0.23
N PRO A 421 39.30 -0.09 0.60
CA PRO A 421 39.70 -1.49 0.48
C PRO A 421 39.47 -2.03 -0.93
N ALA A 422 40.43 -2.81 -1.45
CA ALA A 422 40.34 -3.40 -2.79
C ALA A 422 39.04 -4.22 -3.05
N PRO A 423 38.44 -4.92 -2.07
CA PRO A 423 37.12 -5.53 -2.26
C PRO A 423 36.00 -4.52 -2.50
N THR A 424 36.00 -3.39 -1.79
CA THR A 424 35.01 -2.32 -1.93
C THR A 424 35.11 -1.65 -3.30
N ARG A 425 36.33 -1.32 -3.75
CA ARG A 425 36.54 -0.77 -5.10
C ARG A 425 36.05 -1.71 -6.20
N ARG A 426 36.32 -3.01 -6.08
CA ARG A 426 35.80 -4.03 -7.03
C ARG A 426 34.27 -4.12 -7.03
N MET A 427 33.63 -4.06 -5.86
CA MET A 427 32.18 -4.05 -5.75
C MET A 427 31.58 -2.81 -6.44
N LEU A 428 32.14 -1.62 -6.19
CA LEU A 428 31.67 -0.37 -6.80
C LEU A 428 31.84 -0.39 -8.32
N SER A 429 32.99 -0.86 -8.83
CA SER A 429 33.20 -1.03 -10.28
C SER A 429 32.27 -2.08 -10.89
N SER A 430 31.97 -3.18 -10.18
CA SER A 430 31.01 -4.17 -10.65
C SER A 430 29.58 -3.63 -10.74
N LEU A 431 29.20 -2.70 -9.86
CA LEU A 431 27.89 -2.05 -9.91
C LEU A 431 27.79 -1.08 -11.08
N ARG A 432 28.87 -0.34 -11.37
CA ARG A 432 28.97 0.54 -12.54
C ARG A 432 28.70 -0.24 -13.84
N ASP A 433 29.26 -1.44 -13.97
CA ASP A 433 29.15 -2.27 -15.18
C ASP A 433 27.87 -3.12 -15.22
N GLY A 434 27.06 -3.08 -14.17
CA GLY A 434 25.81 -3.85 -14.05
C GLY A 434 24.56 -3.07 -14.47
N ASP A 435 23.41 -3.63 -14.13
CA ASP A 435 22.12 -3.00 -14.39
C ASP A 435 21.90 -1.78 -13.49
N LEU A 436 21.54 -0.65 -14.11
CA LEU A 436 21.16 0.56 -13.38
C LEU A 436 19.90 0.29 -12.53
N LEU A 437 19.81 1.03 -11.41
CA LEU A 437 18.72 1.01 -10.44
C LEU A 437 18.44 -0.35 -9.79
N THR A 438 19.40 -1.28 -9.90
CA THR A 438 19.34 -2.59 -9.24
C THR A 438 20.20 -2.57 -7.97
N PRO A 439 19.61 -2.69 -6.78
CA PRO A 439 20.34 -2.64 -5.52
C PRO A 439 21.09 -3.95 -5.29
N ASN A 440 22.34 -3.85 -4.86
CA ASN A 440 23.16 -4.97 -4.42
C ASN A 440 23.34 -4.90 -2.90
N THR A 441 22.79 -5.90 -2.23
CA THR A 441 22.83 -6.05 -0.77
C THR A 441 23.44 -7.38 -0.35
N THR A 442 24.33 -7.93 -1.17
CA THR A 442 24.95 -9.25 -0.95
C THR A 442 25.73 -9.34 0.36
N LYS A 443 26.20 -8.20 0.88
CA LYS A 443 26.91 -8.09 2.15
C LYS A 443 26.01 -7.46 3.22
N PRO A 444 25.80 -8.12 4.38
CA PRO A 444 25.09 -7.52 5.50
C PRO A 444 25.73 -6.19 5.93
N GLY A 445 24.90 -5.19 6.20
CA GLY A 445 25.33 -3.83 6.56
C GLY A 445 25.73 -2.94 5.39
N THR A 446 25.78 -3.44 4.15
CA THR A 446 26.15 -2.63 2.97
C THR A 446 25.11 -2.79 1.85
N ALA A 447 24.68 -1.67 1.27
CA ALA A 447 23.86 -1.64 0.05
C ALA A 447 24.50 -0.74 -0.99
N GLY A 448 24.57 -1.18 -2.24
CA GLY A 448 25.08 -0.39 -3.36
C GLY A 448 24.08 -0.34 -4.50
N ILE A 449 23.99 0.78 -5.21
CA ILE A 449 23.12 0.94 -6.38
C ILE A 449 23.80 1.84 -7.42
N ALA A 450 23.70 1.46 -8.69
CA ALA A 450 24.16 2.28 -9.81
C ALA A 450 22.99 3.08 -10.40
N LEU A 451 23.23 4.32 -10.82
CA LEU A 451 22.24 5.18 -11.44
C LEU A 451 22.93 6.08 -12.47
N GLN A 452 22.13 6.66 -13.36
CA GLN A 452 22.67 7.52 -14.39
C GLN A 452 23.10 8.87 -13.81
N HIS A 453 24.32 9.28 -14.17
CA HIS A 453 24.88 10.60 -13.89
C HIS A 453 25.02 11.37 -15.20
N PRO A 454 24.88 12.71 -15.23
CA PRO A 454 25.08 13.48 -16.46
C PRO A 454 26.45 13.26 -17.11
N GLU A 455 27.48 13.04 -16.29
CA GLU A 455 28.86 12.81 -16.76
C GLU A 455 29.24 11.32 -16.84
N GLY A 456 28.33 10.40 -16.50
CA GLY A 456 28.58 8.97 -16.62
C GLY A 456 27.68 8.09 -15.76
N VAL A 457 28.28 7.25 -14.92
CA VAL A 457 27.53 6.37 -14.01
C VAL A 457 27.89 6.72 -12.58
N LEU A 458 26.88 7.00 -11.76
CA LEU A 458 27.05 7.21 -10.33
C LEU A 458 26.74 5.90 -9.61
N VAL A 459 27.60 5.50 -8.68
CA VAL A 459 27.35 4.38 -7.76
C VAL A 459 27.24 4.92 -6.35
N VAL A 460 26.07 4.75 -5.75
CA VAL A 460 25.82 5.09 -4.34
C VAL A 460 25.94 3.83 -3.49
N CYS A 461 26.72 3.91 -2.41
CA CYS A 461 26.94 2.83 -1.47
C CYS A 461 26.67 3.31 -0.04
N ILE A 462 25.78 2.62 0.66
CA ILE A 462 25.36 2.90 2.04
C ILE A 462 25.96 1.84 2.94
N ASP A 463 26.72 2.27 3.95
CA ASP A 463 27.26 1.40 4.99
C ASP A 463 26.60 1.74 6.34
N LEU A 464 25.83 0.79 6.87
CA LEU A 464 25.15 0.90 8.15
C LEU A 464 26.13 0.81 9.33
N ALA A 465 25.74 1.39 10.47
CA ALA A 465 26.47 1.21 11.73
C ALA A 465 26.31 -0.21 12.30
N GLU A 466 25.14 -0.82 12.10
CA GLU A 466 24.81 -2.19 12.50
C GLU A 466 24.91 -3.13 11.29
N GLN A 467 25.48 -4.33 11.47
CA GLN A 467 25.57 -5.34 10.40
C GLN A 467 24.24 -6.07 10.14
N ARG A 468 23.13 -5.33 10.10
CA ARG A 468 21.83 -5.87 9.71
C ARG A 468 21.76 -6.07 8.20
N ALA A 469 21.00 -7.05 7.76
CA ALA A 469 20.67 -7.19 6.33
C ALA A 469 19.77 -6.01 5.90
N PHE A 470 19.99 -5.52 4.68
CA PHE A 470 19.03 -4.63 4.02
C PHE A 470 17.80 -5.44 3.64
N THR A 471 16.65 -5.00 4.12
CA THR A 471 15.36 -5.62 3.80
C THR A 471 14.99 -5.33 2.35
N LEU A 472 14.00 -6.06 1.81
CA LEU A 472 13.47 -5.77 0.49
C LEU A 472 12.87 -4.35 0.43
N GLU A 473 12.25 -3.89 1.53
CA GLU A 473 11.75 -2.52 1.67
C GLU A 473 12.88 -1.49 1.57
N ASP A 474 14.01 -1.73 2.23
CA ASP A 474 15.19 -0.86 2.13
C ASP A 474 15.74 -0.83 0.69
N GLN A 475 15.79 -1.98 0.01
CA GLN A 475 16.25 -2.10 -1.37
C GLN A 475 15.37 -1.30 -2.33
N THR A 476 14.06 -1.45 -2.19
CA THR A 476 13.07 -0.74 -3.00
C THR A 476 13.12 0.76 -2.76
N LEU A 477 13.23 1.18 -1.50
CA LEU A 477 13.40 2.60 -1.15
C LEU A 477 14.68 3.18 -1.76
N LEU A 478 15.79 2.43 -1.69
CA LEU A 478 17.05 2.83 -2.30
C LEU A 478 16.92 3.00 -3.82
N THR A 479 16.25 2.08 -4.51
CA THR A 479 15.97 2.17 -5.95
C THR A 479 15.18 3.42 -6.32
N VAL A 480 14.10 3.72 -5.58
CA VAL A 480 13.27 4.91 -5.85
C VAL A 480 14.06 6.19 -5.64
N LEU A 481 14.79 6.30 -4.54
CA LEU A 481 15.60 7.49 -4.24
C LEU A 481 16.75 7.66 -5.24
N ALA A 482 17.39 6.57 -5.66
CA ALA A 482 18.42 6.60 -6.70
C ALA A 482 17.84 7.05 -8.06
N GLY A 483 16.67 6.55 -8.46
CA GLY A 483 16.01 6.97 -9.70
C GLY A 483 15.71 8.48 -9.72
N ARG A 484 15.20 9.02 -8.60
CA ARG A 484 14.93 10.45 -8.45
C ARG A 484 16.20 11.28 -8.38
N LEU A 485 17.22 10.82 -7.66
CA LEU A 485 18.52 11.47 -7.61
C LEU A 485 19.08 11.64 -9.03
N GLY A 486 19.07 10.58 -9.84
CA GLY A 486 19.55 10.64 -11.23
C GLY A 486 18.79 11.68 -12.07
N GLN A 487 17.46 11.75 -11.94
CA GLN A 487 16.65 12.77 -12.62
C GLN A 487 16.96 14.18 -12.13
N GLY A 488 17.11 14.37 -10.82
CA GLY A 488 17.43 15.65 -10.20
C GLY A 488 18.79 16.18 -10.65
N LEU A 489 19.82 15.33 -10.63
CA LEU A 489 21.15 15.67 -11.12
C LEU A 489 21.13 16.07 -12.60
N HIS A 490 20.31 15.41 -13.43
CA HIS A 490 20.17 15.81 -14.83
C HIS A 490 19.59 17.22 -14.99
N ARG A 491 18.61 17.60 -14.16
CA ARG A 491 18.07 18.97 -14.18
C ARG A 491 19.09 19.99 -13.69
N VAL A 492 19.79 19.71 -12.60
CA VAL A 492 20.85 20.58 -12.07
C VAL A 492 21.93 20.80 -13.13
N HIS A 493 22.38 19.72 -13.78
CA HIS A 493 23.37 19.80 -14.86
C HIS A 493 22.89 20.62 -16.06
N GLN A 494 21.63 20.46 -16.49
CA GLN A 494 21.09 21.26 -17.60
C GLN A 494 21.07 22.76 -17.26
N VAL A 495 20.66 23.11 -16.04
CA VAL A 495 20.63 24.50 -15.57
C VAL A 495 22.06 25.06 -15.47
N ASP A 496 22.99 24.26 -14.95
CA ASP A 496 24.39 24.67 -14.81
C ASP A 496 25.08 24.83 -16.17
N GLN A 497 24.91 23.90 -17.11
CA GLN A 497 25.41 24.03 -18.49
C GLN A 497 24.84 25.25 -19.21
N GLN A 498 23.54 25.53 -19.05
CA GLN A 498 22.93 26.73 -19.61
C GLN A 498 23.58 28.00 -19.05
N ARG A 499 23.83 28.02 -17.73
CA ARG A 499 24.49 29.12 -17.04
C ARG A 499 25.93 29.28 -17.52
N GLU A 500 26.71 28.21 -17.59
CA GLU A 500 28.10 28.23 -18.04
C GLU A 500 28.22 28.69 -19.50
N THR A 501 27.37 28.16 -20.38
CA THR A 501 27.30 28.59 -21.79
C THR A 501 26.97 30.07 -21.90
N ALA A 502 26.01 30.56 -21.11
CA ALA A 502 25.59 31.95 -21.13
C ALA A 502 26.70 32.89 -20.60
N LEU A 503 27.42 32.48 -19.55
CA LEU A 503 28.59 33.20 -19.03
C LEU A 503 29.76 33.22 -20.02
N ALA A 504 30.07 32.08 -20.66
CA ALA A 504 31.13 31.99 -21.66
C ALA A 504 30.84 32.88 -22.88
N LEU A 505 29.59 32.89 -23.36
CA LEU A 505 29.14 33.78 -24.43
C LEU A 505 29.23 35.25 -24.01
N GLN A 506 28.80 35.60 -22.80
CA GLN A 506 28.91 36.96 -22.30
C GLN A 506 30.38 37.42 -22.19
N HIS A 507 31.27 36.58 -21.68
CA HIS A 507 32.72 36.86 -21.65
C HIS A 507 33.29 37.05 -23.06
N ALA A 508 32.86 36.25 -24.04
CA ALA A 508 33.27 36.41 -25.43
C ALA A 508 32.76 37.74 -26.05
N ILE A 509 31.58 38.20 -25.65
CA ILE A 509 30.93 39.41 -26.20
C ILE A 509 31.43 40.71 -25.54
N LEU A 510 31.69 40.74 -24.23
CA LEU A 510 32.18 41.93 -23.52
C LEU A 510 33.64 42.27 -23.82
N GLY A 511 34.46 41.29 -24.23
CA GLY A 511 35.78 41.44 -24.85
C GLY A 511 36.89 42.14 -24.03
N PRO A 512 38.10 42.29 -24.60
CA PRO A 512 39.05 41.28 -25.08
C PRO A 512 40.06 40.84 -23.98
N ALA A 513 40.93 39.87 -24.26
CA ALA A 513 41.98 39.39 -23.34
C ALA A 513 43.07 40.43 -22.97
N HIS A 514 43.10 41.61 -23.61
CA HIS A 514 44.11 42.64 -23.42
C HIS A 514 43.48 44.04 -23.38
N LEU A 515 43.49 44.66 -22.19
CA LEU A 515 43.15 46.08 -22.00
C LEU A 515 44.36 46.97 -22.35
N PRO A 516 44.16 48.23 -22.79
CA PRO A 516 45.25 49.20 -22.90
C PRO A 516 45.99 49.37 -21.56
N GLY A 517 47.29 49.66 -21.62
CA GLY A 517 48.11 49.83 -20.42
C GLY A 517 47.54 50.92 -19.50
N GLY A 518 47.43 50.62 -18.20
CA GLY A 518 46.88 51.55 -17.20
C GLY A 518 45.39 51.38 -16.91
N PHE A 519 44.69 50.49 -17.60
CA PHE A 519 43.26 50.21 -17.38
C PHE A 519 43.03 48.85 -16.73
N ALA A 520 42.02 48.77 -15.87
CA ALA A 520 41.50 47.53 -15.30
C ALA A 520 39.96 47.57 -15.37
N ALA A 521 39.36 46.45 -15.76
CA ALA A 521 37.92 46.29 -15.82
C ALA A 521 37.48 45.11 -14.95
N ARG A 522 36.34 45.26 -14.27
CA ARG A 522 35.70 44.20 -13.50
C ARG A 522 34.20 44.27 -13.74
N TYR A 523 33.66 43.17 -14.26
CA TYR A 523 32.22 42.99 -14.41
C TYR A 523 31.68 42.18 -13.22
N GLN A 524 30.55 42.60 -12.65
CA GLN A 524 29.90 41.88 -11.55
C GLN A 524 28.37 41.90 -11.74
N ALA A 525 27.79 40.75 -12.09
CA ALA A 525 26.35 40.62 -12.30
C ALA A 525 25.55 40.73 -10.98
N ALA A 526 24.34 41.30 -11.07
CA ALA A 526 23.49 41.59 -9.91
C ALA A 526 22.54 40.45 -9.47
N SER A 527 22.30 39.40 -10.28
CA SER A 527 21.21 38.43 -10.00
C SER A 527 21.51 36.97 -10.41
N ARG A 528 21.13 36.01 -9.54
CA ARG A 528 21.01 34.56 -9.79
C ARG A 528 19.55 34.24 -10.21
N PRO A 529 19.25 33.22 -11.05
CA PRO A 529 20.12 32.12 -11.53
C PRO A 529 20.72 32.34 -12.92
N LEU A 530 20.13 33.20 -13.76
CA LEU A 530 20.66 33.56 -15.08
C LEU A 530 21.50 34.83 -14.95
N GLN A 531 22.82 34.64 -14.80
CA GLN A 531 23.81 35.68 -14.49
C GLN A 531 24.19 36.58 -15.68
N VAL A 532 23.40 36.60 -16.75
CA VAL A 532 23.69 37.40 -17.94
C VAL A 532 22.88 38.69 -17.92
N GLY A 533 23.60 39.81 -17.79
CA GLY A 533 23.04 41.16 -17.74
C GLY A 533 23.15 41.90 -19.07
N GLY A 534 22.42 43.01 -19.17
CA GLY A 534 22.52 43.96 -20.28
C GLY A 534 23.67 44.96 -20.16
N ASP A 535 24.37 44.97 -19.03
CA ASP A 535 25.53 45.83 -18.77
C ASP A 535 26.69 45.51 -19.72
N TRP A 536 27.37 46.55 -20.19
CA TRP A 536 28.55 46.43 -21.03
C TRP A 536 29.53 47.57 -20.88
N TYR A 537 30.76 47.32 -21.31
CA TYR A 537 31.79 48.32 -21.40
C TYR A 537 32.66 48.11 -22.65
N ASP A 538 33.36 49.15 -23.05
CA ASP A 538 34.42 49.04 -24.04
C ASP A 538 35.52 50.08 -23.79
N ILE A 539 36.75 49.74 -24.17
CA ILE A 539 37.90 50.64 -24.15
C ILE A 539 38.52 50.61 -25.54
N VAL A 540 38.57 51.76 -26.19
CA VAL A 540 38.95 51.86 -27.60
C VAL A 540 40.10 52.86 -27.75
N ASP A 541 41.25 52.37 -28.22
CA ASP A 541 42.34 53.24 -28.68
C ASP A 541 41.92 53.95 -29.96
N LEU A 542 41.96 55.28 -29.98
CA LEU A 542 41.61 56.10 -31.13
C LEU A 542 42.88 56.44 -31.94
N ASP A 543 42.72 56.65 -33.25
CA ASP A 543 43.84 56.92 -34.17
C ASP A 543 44.63 58.20 -33.85
N ASP A 544 44.04 59.11 -33.07
CA ASP A 544 44.64 60.38 -32.63
C ASP A 544 45.38 60.29 -31.27
N GLY A 545 45.52 59.08 -30.72
CA GLY A 545 46.22 58.83 -29.45
C GLY A 545 45.37 59.00 -28.20
N ARG A 546 44.11 59.41 -28.34
CA ARG A 546 43.14 59.47 -27.24
C ARG A 546 42.50 58.09 -26.98
N ILE A 547 41.89 57.92 -25.81
CA ILE A 547 41.25 56.65 -25.42
C ILE A 547 39.77 56.90 -25.16
N ALA A 548 38.89 56.19 -25.87
CA ALA A 548 37.46 56.23 -25.61
C ALA A 548 37.06 55.15 -24.59
N LEU A 549 36.23 55.56 -23.64
CA LEU A 549 35.68 54.72 -22.57
C LEU A 549 34.16 54.71 -22.72
N ILE A 550 33.57 53.52 -22.77
CA ILE A 550 32.12 53.35 -22.83
C ILE A 550 31.67 52.41 -21.73
N VAL A 551 30.58 52.77 -21.07
CA VAL A 551 29.82 51.90 -20.18
C VAL A 551 28.35 52.09 -20.50
N GLY A 552 27.60 51.00 -20.68
CA GLY A 552 26.17 51.07 -20.93
C GLY A 552 25.41 49.92 -20.29
N ASP A 553 24.09 50.08 -20.22
CA ASP A 553 23.14 49.11 -19.67
C ASP A 553 21.93 49.06 -20.61
N CYS A 554 21.58 47.86 -21.07
CA CYS A 554 20.35 47.61 -21.79
C CYS A 554 19.33 46.87 -20.92
N VAL A 555 18.07 47.32 -20.94
CA VAL A 555 17.00 46.67 -20.19
C VAL A 555 16.82 45.22 -20.64
N GLY A 556 16.90 44.31 -19.67
CA GLY A 556 16.62 42.89 -19.85
C GLY A 556 17.67 42.01 -19.17
N HIS A 557 17.46 40.70 -19.25
CA HIS A 557 18.40 39.69 -18.77
C HIS A 557 18.44 38.48 -19.71
N GLY A 558 19.49 37.68 -19.61
CA GLY A 558 19.66 36.47 -20.40
C GLY A 558 20.23 36.71 -21.80
N LEU A 559 20.18 35.67 -22.63
CA LEU A 559 20.88 35.62 -23.92
C LEU A 559 20.43 36.69 -24.92
N ALA A 560 19.14 37.05 -24.91
CA ALA A 560 18.59 38.10 -25.78
C ALA A 560 19.20 39.48 -25.45
N ALA A 561 19.30 39.82 -24.16
CA ALA A 561 19.94 41.06 -23.71
C ALA A 561 21.43 41.09 -24.06
N ALA A 562 22.16 39.98 -23.87
CA ALA A 562 23.57 39.88 -24.26
C ALA A 562 23.80 40.06 -25.76
N THR A 563 22.88 39.58 -26.61
CA THR A 563 22.95 39.75 -28.07
C THR A 563 22.77 41.22 -28.45
N VAL A 564 21.77 41.89 -27.87
CA VAL A 564 21.52 43.33 -28.07
C VAL A 564 22.70 44.16 -27.59
N MET A 565 23.19 43.87 -26.38
CA MET A 565 24.38 44.48 -25.79
C MET A 565 25.60 44.36 -26.72
N GLY A 566 25.89 43.16 -27.23
CA GLY A 566 27.03 42.93 -28.12
C GLY A 566 26.97 43.74 -29.42
N GLN A 567 25.76 43.90 -29.97
CA GLN A 567 25.54 44.74 -31.14
C GLN A 567 25.71 46.22 -30.83
N LEU A 568 25.19 46.70 -29.70
CA LEU A 568 25.35 48.10 -29.26
C LEU A 568 26.81 48.43 -28.98
N ARG A 569 27.54 47.54 -28.29
CA ARG A 569 28.98 47.67 -28.04
C ARG A 569 29.76 47.78 -29.35
N SER A 570 29.54 46.85 -30.28
CA SER A 570 30.22 46.83 -31.58
C SER A 570 29.90 48.08 -32.43
N ALA A 571 28.65 48.53 -32.42
CA ALA A 571 28.22 49.73 -33.14
C ALA A 571 28.85 51.00 -32.54
N CYS A 572 28.87 51.11 -31.21
CA CYS A 572 29.47 52.24 -30.52
C CYS A 572 30.98 52.34 -30.80
N ARG A 573 31.68 51.18 -30.75
CA ARG A 573 33.10 51.10 -31.13
C ARG A 573 33.35 51.58 -32.56
N ALA A 574 32.53 51.13 -33.52
CA ALA A 574 32.67 51.55 -34.92
C ALA A 574 32.43 53.06 -35.10
N LEU A 575 31.41 53.62 -34.44
CA LEU A 575 31.10 55.05 -34.50
C LEU A 575 32.22 55.92 -33.90
N LEU A 576 32.88 55.45 -32.85
CA LEU A 576 34.01 56.14 -32.23
C LEU A 576 35.27 56.13 -33.10
N LEU A 577 35.52 55.05 -33.83
CA LEU A 577 36.62 54.95 -34.79
C LEU A 577 36.40 55.85 -36.02
N GLU A 578 35.15 56.05 -36.45
CA GLU A 578 34.83 56.98 -37.54
C GLU A 578 34.87 58.44 -37.10
N HIS A 579 34.27 58.74 -35.94
CA HIS A 579 34.17 60.09 -35.38
C HIS A 579 34.42 60.07 -33.86
N PRO A 580 35.63 60.46 -33.40
CA PRO A 580 36.02 60.40 -31.99
C PRO A 580 35.43 61.57 -31.17
N SER A 581 34.11 61.62 -31.10
CA SER A 581 33.32 62.58 -30.32
C SER A 581 32.22 61.84 -29.55
N PRO A 582 32.19 61.91 -28.21
CA PRO A 582 31.17 61.24 -27.40
C PRO A 582 29.74 61.58 -27.83
N GLY A 583 29.48 62.87 -28.11
CA GLY A 583 28.15 63.32 -28.53
C GLY A 583 27.73 62.76 -29.89
N ALA A 584 28.66 62.68 -30.86
CA ALA A 584 28.39 62.11 -32.16
C ALA A 584 28.17 60.59 -32.08
N ALA A 585 29.00 59.90 -31.30
CA ALA A 585 28.90 58.46 -31.07
C ALA A 585 27.56 58.09 -30.39
N LEU A 586 27.18 58.79 -29.32
CA LEU A 586 25.90 58.54 -28.63
C LEU A 586 24.69 58.87 -29.51
N ALA A 587 24.71 59.95 -30.30
CA ALA A 587 23.64 60.26 -31.24
C ALA A 587 23.53 59.23 -32.38
N GLY A 588 24.66 58.69 -32.83
CA GLY A 588 24.71 57.59 -33.79
C GLY A 588 24.16 56.29 -33.18
N LEU A 589 24.56 55.99 -31.95
CA LEU A 589 24.14 54.80 -31.22
C LEU A 589 22.63 54.82 -30.91
N ASP A 590 22.07 55.98 -30.56
CA ASP A 590 20.63 56.17 -30.34
C ASP A 590 19.81 55.84 -31.61
N ARG A 591 20.26 56.32 -32.78
CA ARG A 591 19.65 55.97 -34.08
C ARG A 591 19.77 54.48 -34.42
N PHE A 592 20.87 53.85 -34.02
CA PHE A 592 21.05 52.42 -34.20
C PHE A 592 20.12 51.61 -33.27
N ALA A 593 20.07 51.97 -31.98
CA ALA A 593 19.22 51.36 -30.98
C ALA A 593 17.72 51.44 -31.35
N ALA A 594 17.27 52.56 -31.92
CA ALA A 594 15.89 52.72 -32.39
C ALA A 594 15.46 51.70 -33.46
N ARG A 595 16.42 51.07 -34.15
CA ARG A 595 16.17 50.05 -35.20
C ARG A 595 16.41 48.63 -34.72
N LEU A 596 16.93 48.45 -33.51
CA LEU A 596 17.26 47.15 -32.93
C LEU A 596 16.17 46.73 -31.94
N PRO A 597 15.41 45.65 -32.21
CA PRO A 597 14.44 45.12 -31.26
C PRO A 597 15.10 44.79 -29.92
N GLY A 598 14.56 45.35 -28.83
CA GLY A 598 15.08 45.17 -27.47
C GLY A 598 16.08 46.23 -26.99
N ALA A 599 16.55 47.14 -27.84
CA ALA A 599 17.52 48.19 -27.46
C ALA A 599 16.89 49.53 -27.06
N GLN A 600 15.55 49.65 -27.05
CA GLN A 600 14.85 50.94 -26.89
C GLN A 600 15.03 51.58 -25.51
N CYS A 601 15.33 50.78 -24.50
CA CYS A 601 15.62 51.25 -23.15
C CYS A 601 17.08 50.92 -22.82
N THR A 602 18.02 51.60 -23.48
CA THR A 602 19.45 51.49 -23.20
C THR A 602 19.97 52.83 -22.70
N THR A 603 20.78 52.80 -21.64
CA THR A 603 21.54 53.96 -21.17
C THR A 603 23.02 53.72 -21.44
N ALA A 604 23.76 54.77 -21.80
CA ALA A 604 25.19 54.68 -22.04
C ALA A 604 25.89 55.97 -21.66
N VAL A 605 27.09 55.84 -21.11
CA VAL A 605 28.04 56.91 -20.85
C VAL A 605 29.25 56.67 -21.75
N CYS A 606 29.64 57.72 -22.48
CA CYS A 606 30.82 57.71 -23.31
C CYS A 606 31.73 58.89 -22.91
N ALA A 607 33.00 58.61 -22.69
CA ALA A 607 34.04 59.59 -22.41
C ALA A 607 35.23 59.38 -23.34
N VAL A 608 35.94 60.46 -23.66
CA VAL A 608 37.22 60.40 -24.37
C VAL A 608 38.27 61.02 -23.47
N LEU A 609 39.28 60.24 -23.14
CA LEU A 609 40.43 60.62 -22.33
C LEU A 609 41.57 61.05 -23.25
N ASP A 610 42.19 62.18 -22.92
CA ASP A 610 43.46 62.62 -23.48
C ASP A 610 44.55 62.29 -22.44
N PRO A 611 45.33 61.20 -22.64
CA PRO A 611 46.19 60.61 -21.60
C PRO A 611 47.44 61.41 -21.22
#